data_AF-Q9KW34-F1
#
_entry.id   AF-Q9KW34-F1
#
_cell.length_a   1.000
_cell.length_b   1.000
_cell.length_c   1.000
_cell.angle_alpha   90.00
_cell.angle_beta   90.00
_cell.angle_gamma   90.00
#
_symmetry.space_group_name_H-M   'P 1'
#
loop_
_entity.id
_entity.type
_entity.pdbx_description
1 polymer ?
#
loop_
_entity_poly.entity_id
_entity_poly.type
_entity_poly.pdbx_seq_one_letter_code
_entity_poly.pdbx_strand_id
1 'polypeptide(L)'
;WRFRGRGLLQITGRANYRLVGEALGEPLEAEPWRLEQPLPAARSAAWWWAGHGLNELADRGEFAAITRRINGGLNGQAERLALWQRARAVLS
;
A
#
# COMPACT_ATOMS: atom_id res chain seq x y z
N TRP A 1 -17.84 12.20 -3.18
CA TRP A 1 -16.44 12.55 -3.48
C TRP A 1 -15.82 11.50 -4.41
N ARG A 2 -15.05 11.91 -5.43
CA ARG A 2 -14.58 11.03 -6.54
C ARG A 2 -13.26 10.29 -6.24
N PHE A 3 -12.26 10.99 -5.69
CA PHE A 3 -10.91 10.47 -5.43
C PHE A 3 -10.72 10.02 -3.99
N ARG A 4 -11.49 8.99 -3.64
CA ARG A 4 -11.53 8.42 -2.28
C ARG A 4 -10.43 7.45 -1.93
N GLY A 5 -10.21 7.20 -0.65
CA GLY A 5 -9.34 6.12 -0.22
C GLY A 5 -9.78 4.80 -0.85
N ARG A 6 -8.92 4.21 -1.68
CA ARG A 6 -9.13 2.91 -2.34
C ARG A 6 -7.84 2.10 -2.39
N GLY A 7 -7.97 0.81 -2.71
CA GLY A 7 -6.85 -0.11 -2.75
C GLY A 7 -6.37 -0.50 -1.35
N LEU A 8 -5.37 -1.40 -1.32
CA LEU A 8 -4.90 -2.04 -0.09
C LEU A 8 -4.17 -1.06 0.86
N LEU A 9 -3.56 0.00 0.31
CA LEU A 9 -2.87 1.05 1.08
C LEU A 9 -3.54 2.44 0.97
N GLN A 10 -4.85 2.48 0.67
CA GLN A 10 -5.67 3.69 0.75
C GLN A 10 -5.14 4.91 -0.03
N ILE A 11 -4.92 4.73 -1.35
CA ILE A 11 -4.61 5.84 -2.25
C ILE A 11 -5.75 6.85 -2.22
N THR A 12 -5.44 8.11 -1.87
CA THR A 12 -6.43 9.17 -1.64
C THR A 12 -6.01 10.46 -2.34
N GLY A 13 -6.97 11.20 -2.90
CA GLY A 13 -6.73 12.50 -3.53
C GLY A 13 -6.29 12.41 -4.99
N ARG A 14 -6.77 13.35 -5.83
CA ARG A 14 -6.60 13.34 -7.29
C ARG A 14 -5.14 13.17 -7.75
N ALA A 15 -4.21 13.89 -7.13
CA ALA A 15 -2.80 13.85 -7.50
C ALA A 15 -2.21 12.43 -7.37
N ASN A 16 -2.54 11.71 -6.28
CA ASN A 16 -2.06 10.35 -6.07
C ASN A 16 -2.67 9.36 -7.07
N TYR A 17 -3.94 9.52 -7.42
CA TYR A 17 -4.57 8.71 -8.47
C TYR A 17 -3.87 8.89 -9.82
N ARG A 18 -3.52 10.13 -10.17
CA ARG A 18 -2.77 10.43 -11.40
C ARG A 18 -1.38 9.78 -11.39
N LEU A 19 -0.60 9.99 -10.33
CA LEU A 19 0.75 9.43 -10.21
C LEU A 19 0.76 7.89 -10.29
N VAL A 20 -0.13 7.23 -9.56
CA VAL A 20 -0.26 5.77 -9.61
C VAL A 20 -0.72 5.31 -11.00
N GLY A 21 -1.66 6.03 -11.61
CA GLY A 21 -2.16 5.72 -12.94
C GLY A 21 -1.07 5.79 -14.00
N GLU A 22 -0.28 6.86 -14.01
CA GLU A 22 0.88 7.04 -14.87
C GLU A 22 1.92 5.93 -14.66
N ALA A 23 2.24 5.60 -13.41
CA ALA A 23 3.23 4.57 -13.09
C ALA A 23 2.80 3.15 -13.48
N LEU A 24 1.49 2.86 -13.47
CA LEU A 24 0.96 1.51 -13.73
C LEU A 24 0.38 1.32 -15.13
N GLY A 25 0.26 2.39 -15.92
CA GLY A 25 -0.45 2.39 -17.20
C GLY A 25 -1.96 2.19 -17.02
N GLU A 26 -2.53 2.70 -15.93
CA GLU A 26 -3.93 2.55 -15.56
C GLU A 26 -4.65 3.91 -15.63
N PRO A 27 -5.89 3.99 -16.15
CA PRO A 27 -6.61 5.26 -16.31
C PRO A 27 -7.21 5.76 -15.00
N LEU A 28 -6.47 5.75 -13.89
CA LEU A 28 -7.00 5.93 -12.53
C LEU A 28 -7.55 7.34 -12.24
N GLU A 29 -7.07 8.38 -12.94
CA GLU A 29 -7.68 9.72 -12.81
C GLU A 29 -9.08 9.77 -13.45
N ALA A 30 -9.25 9.08 -14.59
CA ALA A 30 -10.52 8.97 -15.31
C ALA A 30 -11.47 7.92 -14.68
N GLU A 31 -10.92 6.81 -14.18
CA GLU A 31 -11.63 5.65 -13.65
C GLU A 31 -11.11 5.26 -12.25
N PRO A 32 -11.33 6.11 -11.22
CA PRO A 32 -10.75 5.88 -9.90
C PRO A 32 -11.29 4.63 -9.18
N TRP A 33 -12.47 4.13 -9.59
CA TRP A 33 -13.04 2.89 -9.06
C TRP A 33 -12.21 1.65 -9.39
N ARG A 34 -11.29 1.72 -10.37
CA ARG A 34 -10.37 0.61 -10.69
C ARG A 34 -9.50 0.18 -9.52
N LEU A 35 -9.17 1.08 -8.59
CA LEU A 35 -8.44 0.73 -7.37
C LEU A 35 -9.25 -0.13 -6.38
N GLU A 36 -10.54 -0.38 -6.64
CA GLU A 36 -11.33 -1.39 -5.93
C GLU A 36 -11.23 -2.77 -6.59
N GLN A 37 -10.62 -2.87 -7.79
CA GLN A 37 -10.41 -4.15 -8.48
C GLN A 37 -9.11 -4.83 -8.00
N PRO A 38 -9.07 -6.18 -7.92
CA PRO A 38 -7.94 -6.90 -7.31
C PRO A 38 -6.57 -6.54 -7.89
N LEU A 39 -6.44 -6.53 -9.23
CA LEU A 39 -5.15 -6.31 -9.88
C LEU A 39 -4.62 -4.87 -9.71
N PRO A 40 -5.38 -3.80 -10.03
CA PRO A 40 -4.93 -2.44 -9.75
C PRO A 40 -4.72 -2.16 -8.25
N ALA A 41 -5.53 -2.76 -7.36
CA ALA A 41 -5.35 -2.61 -5.91
C ALA A 41 -4.02 -3.18 -5.42
N ALA A 42 -3.65 -4.38 -5.89
CA ALA A 42 -2.38 -5.00 -5.54
C ALA A 42 -1.18 -4.26 -6.14
N ARG A 43 -1.25 -3.91 -7.44
CA ARG A 43 -0.17 -3.19 -8.13
C ARG A 43 0.09 -1.80 -7.55
N SER A 44 -0.96 -1.07 -7.17
CA SER A 44 -0.82 0.25 -6.54
C SER A 44 -0.18 0.17 -5.15
N ALA A 45 -0.54 -0.85 -4.35
CA ALA A 45 0.10 -1.09 -3.07
C ALA A 45 1.58 -1.46 -3.23
N ALA A 46 1.92 -2.35 -4.16
CA ALA A 46 3.29 -2.75 -4.45
C ALA A 46 4.15 -1.58 -4.97
N TRP A 47 3.59 -0.76 -5.86
CA TRP A 47 4.26 0.44 -6.36
C TRP A 47 4.56 1.43 -5.24
N TRP A 48 3.56 1.71 -4.38
CA TRP A 48 3.75 2.61 -3.25
C TRP A 48 4.81 2.05 -2.28
N TRP A 49 4.73 0.75 -1.96
CA TRP A 49 5.70 0.05 -1.11
C TRP A 49 7.14 0.19 -1.63
N ALA A 50 7.35 -0.07 -2.92
CA ALA A 50 8.67 0.03 -3.56
C ALA A 50 9.17 1.48 -3.59
N GLY A 51 8.33 2.44 -4.01
CA GLY A 51 8.68 3.85 -4.07
C GLY A 51 8.97 4.50 -2.71
N HIS A 52 8.52 3.87 -1.62
CA HIS A 52 8.75 4.33 -0.25
C HIS A 52 9.78 3.48 0.49
N GLY A 53 10.65 2.72 -0.20
CA GLY A 53 11.80 2.04 0.41
C GLY A 53 11.45 1.12 1.58
N LEU A 54 10.35 0.37 1.44
CA LEU A 54 9.87 -0.54 2.48
C LEU A 54 10.51 -1.92 2.41
N ASN A 55 11.08 -2.31 1.27
CA ASN A 55 11.87 -3.54 1.16
C ASN A 55 13.08 -3.48 2.08
N GLU A 56 13.84 -2.38 2.05
CA GLU A 56 15.05 -2.20 2.85
C GLU A 56 14.76 -2.21 4.35
N LEU A 57 13.58 -1.73 4.76
CA LEU A 57 13.12 -1.85 6.14
C LEU A 57 12.74 -3.30 6.49
N ALA A 58 12.05 -3.99 5.57
CA ALA A 58 11.61 -5.37 5.78
C ALA A 58 12.81 -6.32 5.90
N ASP A 59 13.83 -6.14 5.05
CA ASP A 59 15.07 -6.92 5.07
C ASP A 59 15.84 -6.76 6.39
N ARG A 60 15.76 -5.58 7.01
CA ARG A 60 16.34 -5.30 8.34
C ARG A 60 15.43 -5.67 9.51
N GLY A 61 14.22 -6.17 9.24
CA GLY A 61 13.24 -6.51 10.28
C GLY A 61 12.62 -5.30 10.99
N GLU A 62 12.73 -4.09 10.42
CA GLU A 62 12.28 -2.84 11.03
C GLU A 62 10.75 -2.61 10.88
N PHE A 63 9.96 -3.57 11.34
CA PHE A 63 8.50 -3.58 11.11
C PHE A 63 7.78 -2.35 11.70
N ALA A 64 8.23 -1.84 12.85
CA ALA A 64 7.68 -0.61 13.42
C ALA A 64 7.94 0.63 12.54
N ALA A 65 9.08 0.68 11.85
CA ALA A 65 9.38 1.75 10.91
C ALA A 65 8.48 1.66 9.66
N ILE A 66 8.17 0.44 9.20
CA ILE A 66 7.21 0.20 8.10
C ILE A 66 5.83 0.75 8.48
N THR A 67 5.31 0.39 9.66
CA THR A 67 3.99 0.87 10.11
C THR A 67 3.93 2.38 10.23
N ARG A 68 4.99 3.03 10.75
CA ARG A 68 5.08 4.50 10.79
C ARG A 68 5.11 5.12 9.40
N ARG A 69 5.84 4.53 8.46
CA ARG A 69 5.89 5.02 7.06
C ARG A 69 4.51 5.00 6.42
N ILE A 70 3.75 3.92 6.65
CA ILE A 70 2.41 3.73 6.05
C ILE A 70 1.36 4.63 6.72
N ASN A 71 1.35 4.73 8.05
CA ASN A 71 0.25 5.36 8.80
C ASN A 71 0.60 6.67 9.51
N GLY A 72 1.85 7.13 9.45
CA GLY A 72 2.35 8.27 10.22
C GLY A 72 2.50 8.01 11.73
N GLY A 73 2.26 6.77 12.19
CA GLY A 73 2.30 6.37 13.59
C GLY A 73 2.30 4.85 13.76
N LEU A 74 2.04 4.36 14.98
CA LEU A 74 2.00 2.91 15.28
C LEU A 74 0.59 2.34 15.38
N ASN A 75 -0.39 3.01 14.77
CA ASN A 75 -1.78 2.57 14.77
C ASN A 75 -1.91 1.18 14.12
N GLY A 76 -2.48 0.23 14.85
CA GLY A 76 -2.63 -1.17 14.43
C GLY A 76 -1.33 -1.98 14.41
N GLN A 77 -0.23 -1.50 15.03
CA GLN A 77 1.07 -2.20 15.02
C GLN A 77 0.98 -3.66 15.49
N ALA A 78 0.27 -3.92 16.59
CA ALA A 78 0.12 -5.27 17.15
C ALA A 78 -0.61 -6.21 16.18
N GLU A 79 -1.70 -5.74 15.57
CA GLU A 79 -2.47 -6.51 14.59
C GLU A 79 -1.66 -6.81 13.33
N ARG A 80 -0.92 -5.81 12.82
CA ARG A 80 -0.02 -5.98 11.67
C ARG A 80 1.07 -7.02 11.96
N LEU A 81 1.64 -6.99 13.16
CA LEU A 81 2.66 -7.97 13.57
C LEU A 81 2.07 -9.38 13.66
N ALA A 82 0.87 -9.53 14.22
CA ALA A 82 0.18 -10.82 14.31
C ALA A 82 -0.13 -11.40 12.92
N LEU A 83 -0.59 -10.56 11.97
CA LEU A 83 -0.81 -10.98 10.59
C LEU A 83 0.50 -11.41 9.90
N TRP A 84 1.58 -10.65 10.10
CA TRP A 84 2.89 -11.01 9.56
C TRP A 84 3.41 -12.33 10.11
N GLN A 85 3.31 -12.56 11.43
CA GLN A 85 3.73 -13.83 12.04
C GLN A 85 2.98 -15.03 11.47
N ARG A 86 1.65 -14.89 11.28
CA ARG A 86 0.82 -15.92 10.65
C ARG A 86 1.23 -16.19 9.20
N ALA A 87 1.46 -15.14 8.42
CA ALA A 87 1.90 -15.28 7.02
C ALA A 87 3.29 -15.93 6.94
N ARG A 88 4.23 -15.52 7.79
CA ARG A 88 5.58 -16.07 7.85
C ARG A 88 5.56 -17.57 8.16
N ALA A 89 4.76 -18.01 9.13
CA ALA A 89 4.67 -19.41 9.53
C ALA A 89 4.19 -20.37 8.42
N VAL A 90 3.52 -19.86 7.38
CA VAL A 90 3.07 -20.64 6.23
C VAL A 90 4.07 -20.62 5.08
N LEU A 91 4.93 -19.60 5.00
CA LEU A 91 5.87 -19.37 3.91
C LEU A 91 7.32 -19.75 4.25
N SER A 92 7.62 -20.02 5.52
CA SER A 92 8.91 -20.52 6.01
C SER A 92 8.90 -22.03 6.13
#